data_AF-Q5LF46-F1
#
_entry.id   AF-Q5LF46-F1
#
_cell.length_a   1.000
_cell.length_b   1.000
_cell.length_c   1.000
_cell.angle_alpha   90.00
_cell.angle_beta   90.00
_cell.angle_gamma   90.00
#
_symmetry.space_group_name_H-M   'P 1'
#
loop_
_entity.id
_entity.type
_entity.pdbx_description
1 polymer ?
#
loop_
_entity_poly.entity_id
_entity_poly.type
_entity_poly.pdbx_seq_one_letter_code
_entity_poly.pdbx_strand_id
1 'polypeptide(L)' 'MIESYIEDANIQNINTCQASLARYINEKRLIGNIKNGVFKPLSISSILVYISSIWEEVEKNRQHKPAIHKNTHNEL' A
#
# COMPACT_ATOMS: atom_id res chain seq x y z
N MET A 1 0.14 -5.10 10.77
CA MET A 1 1.16 -5.74 9.91
C MET A 1 1.31 -5.00 8.57
N ILE A 2 0.22 -4.75 7.84
CA ILE A 2 0.26 -3.94 6.60
C ILE A 2 0.39 -2.43 6.92
N GLU A 3 -0.22 -1.95 8.00
CA GLU A 3 -0.19 -0.53 8.38
C GLU A 3 1.22 -0.03 8.73
N SER A 4 2.03 -0.81 9.45
CA SER A 4 3.42 -0.43 9.77
C SER A 4 4.30 -0.38 8.51
N TYR A 5 4.02 -1.25 7.53
CA TYR A 5 4.72 -1.25 6.24
C TYR A 5 4.43 0.02 5.43
N ILE A 6 3.23 0.60 5.57
CA ILE A 6 2.84 1.85 4.91
C ILE A 6 3.48 3.07 5.60
N GLU A 7 3.67 3.03 6.93
CA GLU A 7 4.36 4.10 7.67
C GLU A 7 5.85 4.16 7.37
N ASP A 8 6.55 3.02 7.37
CA ASP A 8 7.99 2.96 7.03
C ASP A 8 8.27 3.36 5.57
N ALA A 9 7.35 3.02 4.65
CA ALA A 9 7.39 3.43 3.25
C ALA A 9 7.35 4.95 3.05
N ASN A 10 6.60 5.64 3.91
CA ASN A 10 6.41 7.08 3.86
C ASN A 10 7.68 7.85 4.26
N ILE A 11 8.51 7.25 5.13
CA ILE A 11 9.79 7.79 5.60
C ILE A 11 10.91 7.61 4.55
N GLN A 12 10.84 6.57 3.70
CA GLN A 12 11.92 6.16 2.80
C GLN A 12 11.76 6.54 1.31
N ASN A 13 10.89 7.51 0.98
CA ASN A 13 10.53 7.92 -0.39
C ASN A 13 9.48 6.95 -1.03
N ILE A 14 8.21 7.36 -0.98
CA ILE A 14 7.00 6.58 -1.29
C ILE A 14 7.04 5.85 -2.64
N ASN A 15 7.63 6.47 -3.67
CA ASN A 15 7.77 5.86 -5.00
C ASN A 15 8.64 4.60 -4.97
N THR A 16 9.67 4.57 -4.12
CA THR A 16 10.57 3.43 -3.95
C THR A 16 9.86 2.26 -3.26
N CYS A 17 8.92 2.54 -2.34
CA CYS A 17 8.19 1.48 -1.66
C CYS A 17 7.13 0.82 -2.56
N GLN A 18 6.35 1.59 -3.31
CA GLN A 18 5.37 1.01 -4.24
C GLN A 18 6.07 0.17 -5.31
N ALA A 19 7.18 0.67 -5.86
CA ALA A 19 7.98 -0.06 -6.84
C ALA A 19 8.60 -1.34 -6.26
N SER A 20 9.15 -1.27 -5.04
CA SER A 20 9.75 -2.44 -4.38
C SER A 20 8.71 -3.51 -4.06
N LEU A 21 7.52 -3.10 -3.60
CA LEU A 21 6.40 -4.01 -3.36
C LEU A 21 5.90 -4.65 -4.65
N ALA A 22 5.76 -3.87 -5.72
CA ALA A 22 5.36 -4.39 -7.03
C ALA A 22 6.37 -5.41 -7.55
N ARG A 23 7.67 -5.13 -7.39
CA ARG A 23 8.75 -6.05 -7.76
C ARG A 23 8.66 -7.36 -6.96
N TYR A 24 8.50 -7.28 -5.65
CA TYR A 24 8.37 -8.46 -4.79
C TYR A 24 7.18 -9.34 -5.20
N ILE A 25 6.00 -8.73 -5.41
CA ILE A 25 4.79 -9.44 -5.84
C ILE A 25 5.01 -10.12 -7.20
N ASN A 26 5.65 -9.42 -8.15
CA ASN A 26 5.92 -9.94 -9.48
C ASN A 26 6.93 -11.10 -9.45
N GLU A 27 8.06 -10.94 -8.74
CA GLU A 27 9.09 -11.98 -8.59
C GLU A 27 8.55 -13.23 -7.92
N LYS A 28 7.71 -13.07 -6.89
CA LYS A 28 7.08 -14.18 -6.16
C LYS A 28 5.80 -14.69 -6.82
N ARG A 29 5.33 -14.06 -7.91
CA ARG A 29 4.12 -14.39 -8.66
C ARG A 29 2.87 -14.51 -7.77
N LEU A 30 2.73 -13.60 -6.80
CA LEU A 30 1.70 -13.69 -5.76
C LEU A 30 0.30 -13.30 -6.24
N ILE A 31 0.22 -12.46 -7.27
CA ILE A 31 -1.06 -11.96 -7.82
C ILE A 31 -1.13 -12.32 -9.30
N GLY A 32 -2.29 -12.84 -9.71
CA GLY A 32 -2.52 -13.34 -11.05
C GLY A 32 -3.97 -13.72 -11.25
N ASN A 33 -4.33 -14.00 -12.49
CA ASN A 33 -5.66 -14.45 -12.87
C ASN A 33 -5.59 -15.92 -13.29
N ILE A 34 -6.65 -16.67 -13.00
CA ILE A 34 -6.80 -18.02 -13.54
C ILE A 34 -7.44 -17.88 -14.94
N LYS A 35 -6.76 -18.41 -15.96
CA LYS A 35 -7.30 -18.52 -17.32
C LYS A 35 -7.23 -19.98 -17.77
N ASN A 36 -8.38 -20.57 -18.05
CA ASN A 36 -8.50 -21.99 -18.45
C ASN A 36 -7.84 -22.94 -17.43
N GLY A 37 -8.06 -22.73 -16.13
CA GLY A 37 -7.46 -23.54 -15.07
C GLY A 37 -5.97 -23.29 -14.80
N VAL A 38 -5.31 -22.42 -15.59
CA VAL A 38 -3.90 -22.09 -15.42
C VAL A 38 -3.75 -20.73 -14.75
N PHE A 39 -2.96 -20.68 -13.68
CA PHE A 39 -2.57 -19.42 -13.04
C PHE A 39 -1.63 -18.62 -13.94
N LYS A 40 -2.01 -17.38 -14.24
CA LYS A 40 -1.19 -16.43 -15.00
C LYS A 40 -0.89 -15.21 -14.13
N PRO A 41 0.37 -15.00 -13.70
CA PRO A 41 0.72 -13.84 -12.88
C PRO A 41 0.46 -12.55 -13.63
N LEU A 42 0.11 -11.49 -12.89
CA LEU A 42 -0.03 -10.15 -13.46
C LEU A 42 1.33 -9.57 -13.86
N SER A 43 1.32 -8.69 -14.86
CA SER A 43 2.50 -7.90 -15.21
C SER A 43 2.83 -6.92 -14.09
N ILE A 44 4.09 -6.53 -14.00
CA ILE A 44 4.55 -5.52 -13.03
C ILE A 44 3.79 -4.19 -13.18
N SER A 45 3.44 -3.80 -14.41
CA SER A 45 2.64 -2.60 -14.68
C SER A 45 1.23 -2.71 -14.08
N SER A 46 0.54 -3.84 -14.25
CA SER A 46 -0.78 -4.05 -13.63
C SER A 46 -0.71 -4.10 -12.11
N ILE A 47 0.36 -4.68 -11.56
CA ILE A 47 0.59 -4.70 -10.10
C ILE A 47 0.81 -3.29 -9.57
N LEU A 48 1.61 -2.46 -10.26
CA LEU A 48 1.82 -1.05 -9.89
C LEU A 48 0.52 -0.27 -9.86
N VAL A 49 -0.29 -0.37 -10.92
CA VAL A 49 -1.60 0.29 -10.99
C VAL A 49 -2.48 -0.13 -9.80
N TYR A 50 -2.53 -1.43 -9.50
CA TYR A 50 -3.31 -1.95 -8.39
C TYR A 50 -2.86 -1.40 -7.03
N ILE A 51 -1.54 -1.37 -6.79
CA ILE A 51 -0.96 -0.80 -5.56
C ILE A 51 -1.30 0.68 -5.44
N SER A 52 -1.16 1.46 -6.52
CA SER A 52 -1.47 2.90 -6.51
C SER A 52 -2.94 3.16 -6.20
N SER A 53 -3.87 2.38 -6.75
CA SER A 53 -5.31 2.51 -6.44
C SER A 53 -5.61 2.29 -4.95
N ILE A 54 -5.02 1.27 -4.33
CA ILE A 54 -5.17 1.03 -2.88
C ILE A 54 -4.57 2.19 -2.08
N TRP A 55 -3.41 2.68 -2.50
CA TRP A 55 -2.73 3.79 -1.81
C TRP A 55 -3.59 5.06 -1.81
N GLU A 56 -4.18 5.42 -2.95
CA GLU A 56 -5.08 6.56 -3.06
C GLU A 56 -6.32 6.42 -2.17
N GLU A 57 -6.89 5.21 -2.07
CA GLU A 57 -8.02 4.94 -1.17
C GLU A 57 -7.62 5.11 0.31
N VAL A 58 -6.43 4.62 0.69
CA VAL A 58 -5.90 4.77 2.05
C VAL A 58 -5.65 6.25 2.39
N GLU A 59 -5.09 7.03 1.47
CA GLU A 59 -4.85 8.46 1.67
C GLU A 59 -6.16 9.25 1.81
N LYS A 60 -7.16 8.98 0.97
CA LYS A 60 -8.51 9.57 1.09
C LYS A 60 -9.12 9.27 2.46
N ASN A 61 -9.02 8.04 2.93
CA ASN A 61 -9.55 7.64 4.23
C ASN A 61 -8.79 8.28 5.41
N ARG A 62 -7.49 8.59 5.28
CA ARG A 62 -6.75 9.36 6.29
C ARG A 62 -7.22 10.81 6.36
N GLN A 63 -7.47 11.45 5.22
CA GLN A 63 -7.94 12.84 5.16
C GLN A 63 -9.35 13.03 5.76
N HIS A 64 -10.18 11.98 5.78
CA HIS A 64 -11.52 12.01 6.35
C HIS A 64 -11.60 11.63 7.84
N LYS A 65 -10.51 11.20 8.48
CA LYS A 65 -10.49 11.02 9.93
C LYS A 65 -10.26 12.38 10.60
N PRO A 66 -11.17 12.87 11.48
CA PRO A 66 -10.90 14.08 12.24
C PRO A 66 -9.62 13.87 13.06
N ALA A 67 -8.69 14.81 12.95
CA ALA A 67 -7.51 14.84 13.81
C ALA A 67 -8.00 14.83 15.26
N ILE A 68 -7.81 13.72 15.97
CA ILE A 68 -7.97 13.70 17.42
C ILE A 68 -6.82 14.53 17.97
N HIS A 69 -7.04 15.83 18.14
CA HIS A 69 -6.21 16.67 18.98
C HIS A 69 -6.29 16.10 20.39
N LYS A 70 -5.28 15.33 20.79
CA LYS A 70 -5.04 15.05 22.20
C LYS A 70 -4.62 16.39 22.83
N ASN A 71 -5.58 17.18 23.30
CA ASN A 71 -5.28 18.26 24.22
C ASN A 71 -4.86 17.61 25.54
N THR A 72 -3.56 17.45 25.74
CA THR A 72 -3.01 17.17 27.07
C THR A 72 -3.04 18.48 27.85
N HIS A 73 -4.21 18.84 28.37
CA HIS A 73 -4.30 19.85 29.41
C HIS A 73 -4.39 19.16 30.77
N ASN A 74 -3.42 19.55 31.61
CA ASN A 74 -3.32 19.40 33.06
C ASN A 74 -3.22 17.96 33.59
N GLU A 75 -2.08 17.63 34.21
CA GLU A 75 -1.96 17.55 35.68
C GLU A 75 -0.51 17.92 36.06
N LEU A 76 -0.36 18.95 36.90
CA LEU A 76 0.87 19.35 37.60
C LEU A 76 0.54 19.32 39.09
#